data_AF-A0A382UR79-F1
#
_entry.id   AF-A0A382UR79-F1
#
_cell.length_a   1.000
_cell.length_b   1.000
_cell.length_c   1.000
_cell.angle_alpha   90.00
_cell.angle_beta   90.00
_cell.angle_gamma   90.00
#
_symmetry.space_group_name_H-M   'P 1'
#
loop_
_entity.id
_entity.type
_entity.pdbx_description
1 polymer ?
#
loop_
_entity_poly.entity_id
_entity_poly.type
_entity_poly.pdbx_seq_one_letter_code
_entity_poly.pdbx_strand_id
1 'polypeptide(L)'
;MSKIAGHIHAVEIDPLLTKHLREKQYPNVTIYKADILKWDISQLSKGTKIIGNLPYYISSPILFRLLENNTWERMILMFQKELADR
;
A
#
# COMPACT_ATOMS: atom_id res chain seq x y z
N MET A 1 -9.69 6.01 -7.98
CA MET A 1 -9.29 4.59 -8.10
C MET A 1 -10.42 3.61 -7.78
N SER A 2 -11.14 3.74 -6.67
CA SER A 2 -12.26 2.83 -6.33
C SER A 2 -13.34 2.70 -7.42
N LYS A 3 -13.53 3.73 -8.25
CA LYS A 3 -14.50 3.67 -9.37
C LYS A 3 -14.06 2.80 -10.57
N ILE A 4 -12.78 2.45 -10.69
CA ILE A 4 -12.19 1.80 -11.89
C ILE A 4 -11.39 0.53 -11.58
N ALA A 5 -10.90 0.38 -10.34
CA ALA A 5 -10.20 -0.82 -9.91
C ALA A 5 -11.20 -1.92 -9.51
N GLY A 6 -10.82 -3.20 -9.66
CA GLY A 6 -11.62 -4.33 -9.21
C GLY A 6 -11.83 -4.30 -7.69
N HIS A 7 -10.80 -4.65 -6.92
CA HIS A 7 -10.80 -4.55 -5.45
C HIS A 7 -9.52 -3.87 -4.97
N ILE A 8 -9.63 -3.03 -3.93
CA ILE A 8 -8.52 -2.28 -3.35
C ILE A 8 -8.29 -2.74 -1.92
N HIS A 9 -7.05 -3.12 -1.64
CA HIS A 9 -6.55 -3.33 -0.29
C HIS A 9 -5.77 -2.09 0.15
N ALA A 10 -6.27 -1.36 1.14
CA ALA A 10 -5.62 -0.17 1.69
C ALA A 10 -5.05 -0.50 3.07
N VAL A 11 -3.73 -0.34 3.24
CA VAL A 11 -3.05 -0.53 4.52
C VAL A 11 -2.69 0.84 5.09
N GLU A 12 -3.21 1.17 6.27
CA GLU A 12 -3.00 2.45 6.95
C GLU A 12 -2.70 2.22 8.43
N ILE A 13 -1.72 2.93 8.98
CA ILE A 13 -1.35 2.83 10.40
C ILE A 13 -2.10 3.85 11.25
N ASP A 14 -2.43 5.02 10.68
CA ASP A 14 -3.10 6.11 11.36
C ASP A 14 -4.57 5.73 11.70
N PRO A 15 -4.94 5.68 12.99
CA PRO A 15 -6.29 5.34 13.42
C PRO A 15 -7.36 6.37 12.99
N LEU A 16 -7.01 7.66 12.94
CA LEU A 16 -7.93 8.73 12.55
C LEU A 16 -8.20 8.66 11.05
N LEU A 17 -7.16 8.48 10.24
CA LEU A 17 -7.32 8.33 8.79
C LEU A 17 -8.06 7.03 8.43
N THR A 18 -7.75 5.92 9.11
CA THR A 18 -8.48 4.66 8.91
C THR A 18 -9.97 4.83 9.22
N LYS A 19 -10.31 5.51 10.32
CA LYS A 19 -11.71 5.81 10.67
C LYS A 19 -12.38 6.63 9.57
N HIS A 20 -11.75 7.72 9.15
CA HIS A 20 -12.27 8.60 8.10
C HIS A 20 -12.50 7.85 6.77
N LEU A 21 -11.57 6.99 6.37
CA LEU A 21 -11.68 6.21 5.13
C LEU A 21 -12.81 5.17 5.21
N ARG A 22 -13.03 4.54 6.37
CA ARG A 22 -14.12 3.58 6.58
C ARG A 22 -15.50 4.24 6.50
N GLU A 23 -15.62 5.48 6.99
CA GLU A 23 -16.86 6.27 6.90
C GLU A 23 -17.26 6.57 5.46
N LYS A 24 -16.33 6.54 4.49
CA LYS A 24 -16.64 6.72 3.06
C LYS A 24 -17.34 5.51 2.42
N GLN A 25 -17.32 4.34 3.05
CA GLN A 25 -18.04 3.13 2.63
C GLN A 25 -17.86 2.76 1.15
N TYR A 26 -16.62 2.76 0.64
CA TYR A 26 -16.37 2.30 -0.72
C TYR A 26 -16.61 0.78 -0.83
N PRO A 27 -17.47 0.32 -1.76
CA PRO A 27 -17.91 -1.09 -1.81
C PRO A 27 -16.79 -2.06 -2.18
N ASN A 28 -15.73 -1.59 -2.83
CA ASN A 28 -14.61 -2.39 -3.32
C ASN A 28 -13.29 -2.05 -2.62
N VAL A 29 -13.33 -1.52 -1.40
CA VAL A 29 -12.14 -1.17 -0.64
C VAL A 29 -12.16 -1.86 0.72
N THR A 30 -11.13 -2.66 1.00
CA THR A 30 -10.86 -3.20 2.33
C THR A 30 -9.74 -2.39 2.98
N ILE A 31 -10.01 -1.85 4.18
CA ILE A 31 -9.06 -1.01 4.93
C ILE A 31 -8.50 -1.80 6.12
N TYR A 32 -7.21 -2.08 6.05
CA TYR A 32 -6.42 -2.73 7.09
C TYR A 32 -5.74 -1.65 7.94
N LYS A 33 -6.15 -1.55 9.21
CA LYS A 33 -5.42 -0.74 10.19
C LYS A 33 -4.17 -1.51 10.63
N ALA A 34 -3.05 -1.33 9.95
CA ALA A 34 -1.84 -2.10 10.20
C ALA A 34 -0.56 -1.36 9.80
N ASP A 35 0.55 -1.77 10.40
CA ASP A 35 1.89 -1.40 9.99
C ASP A 35 2.26 -2.19 8.73
N ILE A 36 2.52 -1.51 7.62
CA ILE A 36 2.90 -2.12 6.34
C ILE A 36 4.26 -2.82 6.38
N LEU A 37 5.04 -2.73 7.46
CA LEU A 37 6.24 -3.54 7.69
C LEU A 37 5.97 -4.83 8.46
N LYS A 38 4.77 -4.99 9.03
CA LYS A 38 4.35 -6.17 9.80
C LYS A 38 3.15 -6.90 9.19
N TRP A 39 2.35 -6.21 8.40
CA TRP A 39 1.14 -6.74 7.78
C TRP A 39 1.47 -7.87 6.79
N ASP A 40 0.76 -8.98 6.84
CA ASP A 40 1.05 -10.13 5.98
C ASP A 40 0.68 -9.85 4.51
N ILE A 41 1.66 -9.52 3.68
CA ILE A 41 1.44 -9.22 2.26
C ILE A 41 1.13 -10.47 1.42
N SER A 42 1.34 -11.68 1.96
CA SER A 42 1.11 -12.93 1.24
C SER A 42 -0.37 -13.22 1.00
N GLN A 43 -1.26 -12.54 1.72
CA GLN A 43 -2.71 -12.62 1.54
C GLN A 43 -3.19 -11.97 0.23
N LEU A 44 -2.33 -11.22 -0.47
CA LEU A 44 -2.65 -10.61 -1.76
C LEU A 44 -2.48 -11.60 -2.90
N SER A 45 -3.37 -11.54 -3.89
CA SER A 45 -3.31 -12.42 -5.05
C SER A 45 -2.12 -12.10 -5.95
N LYS A 46 -1.64 -13.11 -6.69
CA LYS A 46 -0.67 -12.92 -7.76
C LYS A 46 -1.22 -11.94 -8.80
N GLY A 47 -0.34 -11.11 -9.36
CA GLY A 47 -0.73 -10.07 -10.31
C GLY A 47 -1.27 -8.80 -9.63
N THR A 48 -1.15 -8.66 -8.31
CA THR A 48 -1.54 -7.42 -7.64
C THR A 48 -0.67 -6.26 -8.09
N LYS A 49 -1.29 -5.11 -8.35
CA LYS A 49 -0.63 -3.83 -8.62
C LYS A 49 -0.51 -3.03 -7.33
N ILE A 50 0.69 -2.55 -7.02
CA ILE A 50 0.98 -1.75 -5.82
C ILE A 50 1.06 -0.29 -6.19
N ILE A 51 0.35 0.56 -5.43
CA ILE A 51 0.41 2.01 -5.55
C ILE A 51 0.55 2.59 -4.14
N GLY A 52 1.53 3.46 -3.91
CA GLY A 52 1.74 4.03 -2.59
C GLY A 52 2.58 5.30 -2.61
N ASN A 53 2.20 6.27 -1.77
CA ASN A 53 3.07 7.37 -1.39
C ASN A 53 3.80 6.97 -0.11
N LEU A 54 5.10 6.74 -0.19
CA LEU A 54 5.84 6.18 0.93
C LEU A 54 6.31 7.27 1.89
N PRO A 55 6.14 7.10 3.21
CA PRO A 55 6.68 8.02 4.19
C PRO A 55 8.21 7.98 4.16
N TYR A 56 8.82 9.16 4.19
CA TYR A 56 10.24 9.32 3.87
C TYR A 56 11.17 8.50 4.75
N TYR A 57 10.87 8.40 6.06
CA TYR A 57 11.75 7.73 7.04
C TYR A 57 11.81 6.20 6.91
N ILE A 58 10.80 5.55 6.33
CA ILE A 58 10.72 4.07 6.18
C ILE A 58 10.49 3.62 4.75
N SER A 59 10.71 4.51 3.79
CA SER A 59 10.52 4.23 2.37
C SER A 59 11.39 3.07 1.86
N SER A 60 12.68 3.01 2.20
CA SER A 60 13.55 1.89 1.81
C SER A 60 13.15 0.55 2.46
N PRO A 61 12.90 0.46 3.78
CA PRO A 61 12.34 -0.75 4.39
C PRO A 61 11.04 -1.23 3.72
N ILE A 62 10.14 -0.31 3.38
CA ILE A 62 8.90 -0.67 2.67
C ILE A 62 9.20 -1.22 1.28
N LEU A 63 10.08 -0.56 0.53
CA LEU A 63 10.48 -1.02 -0.81
C LEU A 63 11.08 -2.42 -0.75
N PHE A 64 12.04 -2.68 0.14
CA PHE A 64 12.67 -3.99 0.25
C PHE A 64 11.67 -5.07 0.65
N ARG A 65 10.79 -4.78 1.61
CA ARG A 65 9.72 -5.71 1.99
C ARG A 65 8.78 -6.04 0.83
N LEU A 66 8.44 -5.06 0.01
CA LEU A 66 7.64 -5.30 -1.19
C LEU A 66 8.43 -6.15 -2.20
N LEU A 67 9.72 -5.89 -2.40
CA LEU A 67 10.56 -6.64 -3.34
C LEU A 67 10.81 -8.10 -2.91
N GLU A 68 10.64 -8.46 -1.64
CA GLU A 68 10.69 -9.86 -1.17
C GLU A 68 9.62 -10.76 -1.82
N ASN A 69 8.52 -10.17 -2.30
CA ASN A 69 7.48 -10.90 -3.01
C ASN A 69 7.57 -10.63 -4.53
N ASN A 70 7.76 -11.70 -5.31
CA ASN A 70 7.94 -11.63 -6.77
C ASN A 70 6.62 -11.77 -7.56
N THR A 71 5.46 -11.71 -6.89
CA THR A 71 4.15 -11.94 -7.51
C THR A 71 3.43 -10.67 -7.94
N TRP A 72 4.03 -9.50 -7.74
CA TRP A 72 3.45 -8.22 -8.15
C TRP A 72 3.46 -8.07 -9.67
N GLU A 73 2.38 -7.52 -10.23
CA GLU A 73 2.34 -7.17 -11.66
C GLU A 73 3.09 -5.87 -11.93
N ARG A 74 2.95 -4.89 -11.03
CA ARG A 74 3.52 -3.55 -11.17
C ARG A 74 3.56 -2.86 -9.81
N MET A 75 4.58 -2.03 -9.59
CA MET A 75 4.64 -1.10 -8.46
C MET A 75 4.80 0.33 -8.97
N ILE A 76 3.99 1.26 -8.45
CA ILE A 76 4.09 2.70 -8.70
C ILE A 76 4.20 3.36 -7.32
N LEU A 77 5.41 3.79 -6.98
CA LEU A 77 5.75 4.31 -5.66
C LEU A 77 6.26 5.74 -5.77
N MET A 78 5.86 6.60 -4.83
CA MET A 78 6.39 7.95 -4.71
C MET A 78 7.44 8.02 -3.59
N PHE A 79 8.58 8.65 -3.91
CA PHE A 79 9.73 8.85 -3.03
C PHE A 79 10.17 10.32 -3.05
N GLN A 80 11.02 10.74 -2.10
CA GLN A 80 11.78 11.98 -2.30
C GLN A 80 12.75 11.81 -3.44
N LYS A 81 12.97 12.88 -4.20
CA LYS A 81 13.92 12.92 -5.31
C LYS A 81 15.30 12.37 -4.91
N GLU A 82 15.85 12.80 -3.78
CA GLU A 82 17.18 12.37 -3.30
C GLU A 82 17.29 10.87 -3.03
N LEU A 83 16.17 10.21 -2.72
CA LEU A 83 16.12 8.77 -2.54
C LEU A 83 15.89 8.05 -3.87
N ALA A 84 15.10 8.63 -4.77
CA ALA A 84 14.85 8.10 -6.10
C ALA A 84 16.09 8.18 -7.01
N ASP A 85 16.95 9.17 -6.79
CA ASP A 85 18.21 9.37 -7.54
C ASP A 85 19.35 8.44 -7.03
N ARG A 86 19.15 7.67 -5.95
CA ARG A 86 20.11 6.69 -5.43
C ARG A 86 19.86 5.31 -6.01
#